data_AF-A0A534H1R2-F1
#
_entry.id   AF-A0A534H1R2-F1
#
_cell.length_a   1.000
_cell.length_b   1.000
_cell.length_c   1.000
_cell.angle_alpha   90.00
_cell.angle_beta   90.00
_cell.angle_gamma   90.00
#
_symmetry.space_group_name_H-M   'P 1'
#
loop_
_entity.id
_entity.type
_entity.pdbx_description
1 polymer ?
#
loop_
_entity_poly.entity_id
_entity_poly.type
_entity_poly.pdbx_seq_one_letter_code
_entity_poly.pdbx_strand_id
1 'polypeptide(L)'
;MASAGSFVRIEAIVERRCAGCHSAQPTLAGFTAAPNGVLLDTPERILARTDQIRQQLAMRAMPVGNVTGITEEERAEMLAWIERGAPH
;
A
#
# COMPACT_ATOMS: atom_id res chain seq x y z
N MET A 1 -10.20 15.59 14.03
CA MET A 1 -8.73 15.68 13.97
C MET A 1 -8.21 14.27 13.79
N ALA A 2 -7.94 13.86 12.54
CA ALA A 2 -7.23 12.61 12.27
C ALA A 2 -5.75 12.97 12.19
N SER A 3 -4.97 12.44 13.11
CA SER A 3 -3.59 12.85 13.38
C SER A 3 -2.61 12.24 12.38
N ALA A 4 -1.49 12.91 12.11
CA ALA A 4 -0.36 12.41 11.33
C ALA A 4 0.08 10.96 11.70
N GLY A 5 -0.15 10.53 12.94
CA GLY A 5 0.09 9.15 13.38
C GLY A 5 -0.70 8.08 12.63
N SER A 6 -1.90 8.38 12.09
CA SER A 6 -2.62 7.41 11.27
C SER A 6 -1.93 7.18 9.92
N PHE A 7 -1.40 8.23 9.30
CA PHE A 7 -0.73 8.08 8.01
C PHE A 7 0.64 7.40 8.14
N VAL A 8 1.43 7.74 9.17
CA VAL A 8 2.71 7.06 9.47
C VAL A 8 2.53 5.54 9.58
N ARG A 9 1.44 5.09 10.21
CA ARG A 9 1.14 3.66 10.32
C ARG A 9 0.80 3.03 8.97
N ILE A 10 0.02 3.72 8.13
CA ILE A 10 -0.32 3.25 6.78
C ILE A 10 0.91 3.19 5.89
N GLU A 11 1.74 4.23 5.90
CA GLU A 11 3.00 4.26 5.17
C GLU A 11 3.88 3.05 5.54
N ALA A 12 4.04 2.76 6.83
CA ALA A 12 4.80 1.61 7.29
C ALA A 12 4.23 0.25 6.80
N ILE A 13 2.91 0.12 6.65
CA ILE A 13 2.29 -1.07 6.04
C ILE A 13 2.63 -1.12 4.55
N VAL A 14 2.47 -0.01 3.82
CA VAL A 14 2.75 0.04 2.38
C VAL A 14 4.22 -0.28 2.08
N GLU A 15 5.16 0.26 2.87
CA GLU A 15 6.59 -0.03 2.73
C GLU A 15 6.86 -1.53 2.85
N ARG A 16 6.27 -2.18 3.86
CA ARG A 16 6.51 -3.60 4.16
C ARG A 16 5.79 -4.56 3.22
N ARG A 17 4.61 -4.16 2.72
CA ARG A 17 3.70 -5.06 2.00
C ARG A 17 3.61 -4.79 0.50
N CYS A 18 3.95 -3.59 0.05
CA CYS A 18 3.71 -3.15 -1.32
C CYS A 18 4.99 -2.65 -2.02
N ALA A 19 5.79 -1.82 -1.34
CA ALA A 19 6.94 -1.12 -1.95
C ALA A 19 8.05 -2.07 -2.44
N GLY A 20 8.10 -3.32 -1.96
CA GLY A 20 9.04 -4.32 -2.48
C GLY A 20 8.89 -4.59 -3.98
N CYS A 21 7.67 -4.51 -4.52
CA CYS A 21 7.41 -4.59 -5.97
C CYS A 21 7.04 -3.24 -6.57
N HIS A 22 6.36 -2.38 -5.81
CA HIS A 22 5.79 -1.12 -6.27
C HIS A 22 6.63 0.08 -5.85
N SER A 23 7.89 0.13 -6.26
CA SER A 23 8.80 1.25 -5.98
C SER A 23 9.63 1.61 -7.21
N ALA A 24 10.29 2.77 -7.16
CA ALA A 24 11.21 3.19 -8.22
C ALA A 24 12.42 2.26 -8.33
N GLN A 25 12.74 1.57 -7.23
CA GLN A 25 13.80 0.56 -7.17
C GLN A 25 13.24 -0.69 -6.48
N PRO A 26 12.51 -1.56 -7.21
CA PRO A 26 11.95 -2.78 -6.64
C PRO A 26 13.03 -3.63 -5.99
N THR A 27 12.73 -4.18 -4.81
CA THR A 27 13.66 -5.00 -4.02
C THR A 27 13.27 -6.47 -4.02
N LEU A 28 12.02 -6.80 -4.40
CA LEU A 28 11.58 -8.18 -4.51
C LEU A 28 12.12 -8.83 -5.80
N ALA A 29 12.74 -10.00 -5.66
CA ALA A 29 13.28 -10.75 -6.78
C ALA A 29 12.20 -11.01 -7.86
N GLY A 30 12.59 -10.87 -9.12
CA GLY A 30 11.69 -11.03 -10.27
C GLY A 30 11.06 -9.72 -10.76
N PHE A 31 11.27 -8.59 -10.08
CA PHE A 31 10.81 -7.27 -10.52
C PHE A 31 12.00 -6.36 -10.84
N THR A 32 12.10 -5.93 -12.10
CA THR A 32 13.09 -4.92 -12.54
C THR A 32 12.48 -3.52 -12.64
N ALA A 33 11.16 -3.44 -12.62
CA ALA A 33 10.38 -2.20 -12.59
C ALA A 33 9.05 -2.46 -11.89
N ALA A 34 8.42 -1.39 -11.39
CA ALA A 34 7.13 -1.49 -10.73
C ALA A 34 6.03 -1.96 -11.70
N PRO A 35 5.24 -3.01 -11.34
CA PRO A 35 4.17 -3.50 -12.19
C PRO A 35 3.17 -2.41 -12.52
N ASN A 36 2.77 -2.33 -13.79
CA ASN A 36 1.83 -1.34 -14.31
C ASN A 36 2.23 0.13 -14.05
N GLY A 37 3.51 0.41 -13.76
CA GLY A 37 3.97 1.76 -13.40
C GLY A 37 3.39 2.27 -12.07
N VAL A 38 2.89 1.37 -11.22
CA VAL A 38 2.33 1.72 -9.91
C VAL A 38 3.46 1.81 -8.90
N LEU A 39 3.77 3.04 -8.47
CA LEU A 39 4.78 3.35 -7.47
C LEU A 39 4.09 3.72 -6.15
N LEU A 40 4.59 3.21 -5.04
CA LEU A 40 4.01 3.31 -3.68
C LEU A 40 5.10 3.53 -2.62
N ASP A 41 6.24 4.06 -3.01
CA ASP A 41 7.48 4.22 -2.24
C ASP A 41 7.71 5.64 -1.69
N THR A 42 6.71 6.52 -1.79
CA THR A 42 6.72 7.86 -1.21
C THR A 42 5.30 8.24 -0.76
N PRO A 43 5.14 9.12 0.25
CA PRO A 43 3.84 9.58 0.69
C PRO A 43 2.92 10.05 -0.43
N GLU A 44 3.43 10.88 -1.33
CA GLU A 44 2.67 11.50 -2.41
C GLU A 44 2.13 10.43 -3.37
N ARG A 45 2.95 9.41 -3.66
CA ARG A 45 2.59 8.32 -4.55
C ARG A 45 1.56 7.37 -3.94
N ILE A 46 1.59 7.18 -2.62
CA ILE A 46 0.59 6.42 -1.86
C ILE A 46 -0.76 7.15 -1.90
N LEU A 47 -0.75 8.43 -1.54
CA LEU A 47 -1.94 9.27 -1.49
C LEU A 47 -2.61 9.40 -2.88
N ALA A 48 -1.81 9.51 -3.95
CA ALA A 48 -2.31 9.57 -5.32
C ALA A 48 -2.95 8.26 -5.82
N ARG A 49 -2.81 7.14 -5.10
CA ARG A 49 -3.24 5.80 -5.54
C ARG A 49 -4.19 5.10 -4.58
N THR A 50 -4.77 5.82 -3.63
CA THR A 50 -5.69 5.29 -2.62
C THR A 50 -6.82 4.47 -3.23
N ASP A 51 -7.43 4.90 -4.33
CA ASP A 51 -8.48 4.12 -5.01
C ASP A 51 -7.99 2.78 -5.57
N GLN A 52 -6.80 2.76 -6.18
CA GLN A 52 -6.21 1.53 -6.70
C GLN A 52 -5.85 0.59 -5.55
N ILE A 53 -5.22 1.12 -4.48
CA ILE A 53 -4.89 0.35 -3.27
C ILE A 53 -6.16 -0.26 -2.68
N ARG A 54 -7.23 0.53 -2.51
CA ARG A 54 -8.52 0.06 -2.00
C ARG A 54 -9.07 -1.10 -2.81
N GLN A 55 -9.09 -0.96 -4.14
CA GLN A 55 -9.59 -2.01 -5.03
C GLN A 55 -8.78 -3.30 -4.88
N GLN A 56 -7.45 -3.22 -4.92
CA GLN A 56 -6.59 -4.40 -4.83
C GLN A 56 -6.66 -5.08 -3.45
N LEU A 57 -6.78 -4.29 -2.38
CA LEU A 57 -6.96 -4.83 -1.03
C LEU A 57 -8.32 -5.50 -0.85
N ALA A 58 -9.40 -4.88 -1.32
CA ALA A 58 -10.76 -5.42 -1.22
C ALA A 58 -10.93 -6.71 -2.03
N MET A 59 -10.30 -6.81 -3.21
CA MET A 59 -10.30 -8.02 -4.04
C MET A 59 -9.34 -9.09 -3.53
N ARG A 60 -8.53 -8.81 -2.49
CA ARG A 60 -7.44 -9.67 -2.02
C ARG A 60 -6.45 -10.05 -3.13
N ALA A 61 -6.35 -9.21 -4.16
CA ALA A 61 -5.48 -9.43 -5.30
C ALA A 61 -4.02 -9.12 -4.95
N MET A 62 -3.81 -8.14 -4.05
CA MET A 62 -2.49 -7.75 -3.59
C MET A 62 -2.30 -7.95 -2.09
N PRO A 63 -1.07 -8.29 -1.67
CA PRO A 63 0.05 -8.78 -2.50
C PRO A 63 -0.29 -10.11 -3.20
N VAL A 64 0.24 -10.35 -4.40
CA VAL A 64 -0.01 -11.60 -5.16
C VAL A 64 0.29 -12.80 -4.28
N GLY A 65 -0.66 -13.73 -4.13
CA GLY A 65 -0.49 -14.93 -3.29
C GLY A 65 -0.15 -14.63 -1.82
N ASN A 66 -0.39 -13.41 -1.35
CA ASN A 66 0.03 -12.91 -0.04
C ASN A 66 1.54 -13.10 0.25
N VAL A 67 2.40 -12.95 -0.75
CA VAL A 67 3.86 -13.22 -0.63
C VAL A 67 4.57 -12.38 0.43
N THR A 68 4.03 -11.22 0.81
CA THR A 68 4.61 -10.38 1.87
C THR A 68 3.96 -10.61 3.24
N GLY A 69 2.98 -11.51 3.33
CA GLY A 69 2.25 -11.81 4.57
C GLY A 69 1.49 -10.61 5.14
N ILE A 70 0.79 -9.83 4.30
CA ILE A 70 -0.16 -8.83 4.82
C ILE A 70 -1.22 -9.55 5.65
N THR A 71 -1.53 -9.03 6.82
CA THR A 71 -2.56 -9.60 7.69
C THR A 71 -3.94 -9.03 7.38
N GLU A 72 -4.99 -9.67 7.88
CA GLU A 72 -6.35 -9.15 7.72
C GLU A 72 -6.56 -7.87 8.52
N GLU A 73 -5.89 -7.72 9.66
CA GLU A 73 -5.91 -6.50 10.46
C GLU A 73 -5.25 -5.34 9.71
N GLU A 74 -4.09 -5.54 9.09
CA GLU A 74 -3.43 -4.53 8.26
C GLU A 74 -4.30 -4.13 7.06
N ARG A 75 -4.92 -5.11 6.40
CA ARG A 75 -5.83 -4.85 5.27
C ARG A 75 -7.05 -4.04 5.71
N ALA A 76 -7.68 -4.42 6.81
CA ALA A 76 -8.84 -3.71 7.37
C ALA A 76 -8.47 -2.29 7.81
N GLU A 77 -7.30 -2.12 8.44
CA GLU A 77 -6.77 -0.82 8.86
C GLU A 77 -6.59 0.12 7.66
N MET A 78 -5.97 -0.36 6.57
CA MET A 78 -5.79 0.41 5.34
C MET A 78 -7.12 0.77 4.67
N LEU A 79 -8.05 -0.19 4.54
CA LEU A 79 -9.36 0.05 3.95
C LEU A 79 -10.15 1.10 4.74
N ALA A 80 -10.17 0.98 6.07
CA ALA A 80 -10.84 1.94 6.93
C ALA A 80 -10.19 3.34 6.87
N TRP A 81 -8.86 3.42 6.73
CA TRP A 81 -8.18 4.70 6.52
C TRP A 81 -8.57 5.35 5.19
N ILE A 82 -8.66 4.59 4.10
CA ILE A 82 -9.09 5.10 2.80
C ILE A 82 -10.56 5.56 2.84
N GLU A 83 -11.44 4.78 3.48
CA GLU A 83 -12.87 5.11 3.63
C GLU A 83 -13.10 6.43 4.39
N ARG A 84 -12.20 6.78 5.31
CA ARG A 84 -12.22 8.07 6.03
C ARG A 84 -11.62 9.23 5.22
N GLY A 85 -11.33 9.03 3.93
CA GLY A 85 -10.77 10.05 3.05
C GLY A 85 -9.25 10.16 3.10
N ALA A 86 -8.55 9.09 3.50
CA ALA A 86 -7.08 9.02 3.53
C ALA A 86 -6.40 10.22 4.25
N PRO A 87 -6.75 10.48 5.53
CA PRO A 87 -6.16 11.58 6.29
C PRO A 87 -4.63 11.40 6.44
N HIS A 88 -3.88 12.49 6.22
CA HIS A 88 -2.42 12.55 6.24
C HIS A 88 -1.90 13.77 7.00
#